data_AF-A0A1A8GY30-F1
#
_entry.id   AF-A0A1A8GY30-F1
#
_cell.length_a   1.000
_cell.length_b   1.000
_cell.length_c   1.000
_cell.angle_alpha   90.00
_cell.angle_beta   90.00
_cell.angle_gamma   90.00
#
_symmetry.space_group_name_H-M   'P 1'
#
loop_
_entity.id
_entity.type
_entity.pdbx_description
1 polymer ?
#
loop_
_entity_poly.entity_id
_entity_poly.type
_entity_poly.pdbx_seq_one_letter_code
_entity_poly.pdbx_strand_id
1 'polypeptide(L)'
;GSWLSPPLVHSLSLQTQAHLYETLGLWMKHVAEDKLQFYVESFGLQQFQDDLRPQRLSLCHSLLKGLTQAMALPNPHNRCWTILCSTTEKVFKLLPNHIQDAEVELYVGVAKCLSEMSDTEIDRIAHVSASEMEKTCFTLAYLTSQGRVPLLSLNDVIAGVLQGWPSHRVGWLLLQCFYQCRLAAGSHTG
;
A
#
# COMPACT_ATOMS: atom_id res chain seq x y z
N GLY A 1 -3.39 -24.17 -10.48
CA GLY A 1 -2.42 -23.45 -9.62
C GLY A 1 -0.96 -23.84 -9.80
N SER A 2 -0.60 -24.88 -10.58
CA SER A 2 0.80 -25.30 -10.81
C SER A 2 1.67 -24.25 -11.52
N TRP A 3 1.04 -23.32 -12.26
CA TRP A 3 1.71 -22.23 -12.97
C TRP A 3 2.29 -21.16 -12.03
N LEU A 4 1.82 -21.05 -10.78
CA LEU A 4 2.38 -20.17 -9.74
C LEU A 4 3.57 -20.80 -9.00
N SER A 5 4.13 -21.90 -9.53
CA SER A 5 5.31 -22.50 -8.91
C SER A 5 6.52 -21.56 -9.02
N PRO A 6 7.35 -21.45 -7.97
CA PRO A 6 8.45 -20.48 -7.94
C PRO A 6 9.35 -20.52 -9.19
N PRO A 7 9.83 -21.69 -9.68
CA PRO A 7 10.71 -21.74 -10.85
C PRO A 7 10.09 -21.13 -12.11
N LEU A 8 8.77 -21.31 -12.28
CA LEU A 8 8.05 -20.76 -13.43
C LEU A 8 7.91 -19.26 -13.30
N VAL A 9 7.52 -18.75 -12.13
CA VAL A 9 7.35 -17.31 -11.92
C VAL A 9 8.68 -16.56 -12.02
N HIS A 10 9.77 -17.12 -11.48
CA HIS A 10 11.11 -16.52 -11.55
C HIS A 10 11.69 -16.47 -12.96
N SER A 11 11.28 -17.36 -13.87
CA SER A 11 11.77 -17.38 -15.26
C SER A 11 11.01 -16.43 -16.19
N LEU A 12 9.93 -15.81 -15.71
CA LEU A 12 9.16 -14.83 -16.48
C LEU A 12 9.94 -13.52 -16.63
N SER A 13 9.72 -12.83 -17.76
CA SER A 13 10.20 -11.46 -17.96
C SER A 13 9.61 -10.53 -16.89
N LEU A 14 10.31 -9.44 -16.56
CA LEU A 14 9.82 -8.43 -15.60
C LEU A 14 8.46 -7.85 -16.05
N GLN A 15 8.24 -7.67 -17.35
CA GLN A 15 6.97 -7.20 -17.90
C GLN A 15 5.83 -8.20 -17.63
N THR A 16 6.10 -9.50 -17.80
CA THR A 16 5.11 -10.54 -17.52
C THR A 16 4.84 -10.65 -16.02
N GLN A 17 5.86 -10.52 -15.17
CA GLN A 17 5.70 -10.48 -13.72
C GLN A 17 4.83 -9.28 -13.29
N ALA A 18 5.11 -8.09 -13.82
CA ALA A 18 4.30 -6.89 -13.61
C ALA A 18 2.84 -7.13 -13.97
N HIS A 19 2.59 -7.68 -15.16
CA HIS A 19 1.23 -7.96 -15.62
C HIS A 19 0.49 -8.98 -14.73
N LEU A 20 1.18 -10.01 -14.24
CA LEU A 20 0.59 -10.97 -13.30
C LEU A 20 0.19 -10.31 -11.97
N TYR A 21 1.00 -9.37 -11.47
CA TYR A 21 0.65 -8.57 -10.31
C TYR A 21 -0.58 -7.71 -10.58
N GLU A 22 -0.57 -6.91 -11.67
CA GLU A 22 -1.69 -6.01 -11.98
C GLU A 22 -3.02 -6.76 -12.17
N THR A 23 -2.97 -8.00 -12.68
CA THR A 23 -4.17 -8.80 -12.94
C THR A 23 -4.57 -9.71 -11.77
N LEU A 24 -3.98 -9.54 -10.58
CA LEU A 24 -4.20 -10.37 -9.40
C LEU A 24 -5.68 -10.67 -9.14
N GLY A 25 -6.53 -9.65 -9.14
CA GLY A 25 -7.96 -9.77 -8.88
C GLY A 25 -8.71 -10.68 -9.88
N LEU A 26 -8.19 -10.85 -11.10
CA LEU A 26 -8.82 -11.69 -12.13
C LEU A 26 -8.62 -13.18 -11.88
N TRP A 27 -7.45 -13.57 -11.38
CA TRP A 27 -7.06 -14.98 -11.29
C TRP A 27 -6.96 -15.51 -9.86
N MET A 28 -6.90 -14.65 -8.83
CA MET A 28 -6.69 -15.08 -7.43
C MET A 28 -7.73 -16.11 -6.94
N LYS A 29 -8.97 -16.03 -7.41
CA LYS A 29 -10.06 -16.98 -7.05
C LYS A 29 -9.91 -18.37 -7.67
N HIS A 30 -9.02 -18.52 -8.65
CA HIS A 30 -8.81 -19.74 -9.42
C HIS A 30 -7.57 -20.53 -8.99
N VAL A 31 -6.90 -20.08 -7.93
CA VAL A 31 -5.70 -20.73 -7.40
C VAL A 31 -5.90 -21.15 -5.95
N ALA A 32 -5.14 -22.16 -5.53
CA ALA A 32 -5.16 -22.60 -4.15
C ALA A 32 -4.58 -21.52 -3.23
N GLU A 33 -5.12 -21.45 -2.02
CA GLU A 33 -4.81 -20.44 -1.01
C GLU A 33 -3.31 -20.39 -0.67
N ASP A 34 -2.69 -21.55 -0.49
CA ASP A 34 -1.24 -21.67 -0.22
C ASP A 34 -0.40 -21.09 -1.36
N LYS A 35 -0.85 -21.24 -2.61
CA LYS A 35 -0.15 -20.71 -3.79
C LYS A 35 -0.34 -19.21 -3.93
N LEU A 36 -1.54 -18.71 -3.65
CA LEU A 36 -1.80 -17.27 -3.62
C LEU A 36 -0.93 -16.61 -2.55
N GLN A 37 -0.98 -17.13 -1.32
CA GLN A 37 -0.20 -16.61 -0.20
C GLN A 37 1.30 -16.62 -0.51
N PHE A 38 1.84 -17.74 -1.01
CA PHE A 38 3.24 -17.79 -1.41
C PHE A 38 3.59 -16.75 -2.49
N TYR A 39 2.73 -16.60 -3.50
CA TYR A 39 2.97 -15.64 -4.58
C TYR A 39 2.99 -14.18 -4.08
N VAL A 40 2.01 -13.75 -3.28
CA VAL A 40 1.95 -12.36 -2.82
C VAL A 40 2.90 -12.08 -1.65
N GLU A 41 3.03 -13.01 -0.70
CA GLU A 41 3.81 -12.79 0.53
C GLU A 41 5.29 -13.17 0.37
N SER A 42 5.65 -14.16 -0.45
CA SER A 42 7.06 -14.50 -0.66
C SER A 42 7.61 -13.79 -1.90
N PHE A 43 6.96 -13.99 -3.05
CA PHE A 43 7.46 -13.45 -4.32
C PHE A 43 7.13 -11.95 -4.49
N GLY A 44 5.97 -11.50 -4.01
CA GLY A 44 5.58 -10.07 -3.99
C GLY A 44 6.40 -9.24 -3.03
N LEU A 45 6.51 -9.64 -1.76
CA LEU A 45 7.25 -8.85 -0.75
C LEU A 45 8.75 -8.77 -1.02
N GLN A 46 9.32 -9.76 -1.70
CA GLN A 46 10.71 -9.71 -2.19
C GLN A 46 11.00 -8.43 -2.99
N GLN A 47 10.01 -7.90 -3.73
CA GLN A 47 10.22 -6.72 -4.58
C GLN A 47 10.47 -5.45 -3.75
N PHE A 48 10.05 -5.45 -2.49
CA PHE A 48 10.16 -4.32 -1.56
C PHE A 48 11.44 -4.36 -0.70
N GLN A 49 12.29 -5.38 -0.85
CA GLN A 49 13.58 -5.44 -0.14
C GLN A 49 14.45 -4.24 -0.49
N ASP A 50 15.07 -3.61 0.52
CA ASP A 50 15.80 -2.34 0.39
C ASP A 50 16.87 -2.36 -0.72
N ASP A 51 17.61 -3.46 -0.84
CA ASP A 51 18.68 -3.59 -1.85
C ASP A 51 18.16 -3.69 -3.30
N LEU A 52 16.92 -4.16 -3.47
CA LEU A 52 16.34 -4.48 -4.78
C LEU A 52 15.31 -3.44 -5.23
N ARG A 53 14.62 -2.80 -4.28
CA ARG A 53 13.48 -1.91 -4.51
C ARG A 53 13.78 -0.76 -5.49
N PRO A 54 14.93 -0.06 -5.44
CA PRO A 54 15.22 1.00 -6.41
C PRO A 54 15.22 0.52 -7.87
N GLN A 55 15.62 -0.73 -8.11
CA GLN A 55 15.65 -1.33 -9.46
C GLN A 55 14.31 -1.97 -9.84
N ARG A 56 13.39 -2.12 -8.88
CA ARG A 56 12.13 -2.87 -9.01
C ARG A 56 10.89 -2.04 -8.71
N LEU A 57 11.01 -0.70 -8.69
CA LEU A 57 9.90 0.22 -8.44
C LEU A 57 8.68 -0.08 -9.32
N SER A 58 8.88 -0.40 -10.60
CA SER A 58 7.79 -0.77 -11.51
C SER A 58 7.01 -2.01 -11.06
N LEU A 59 7.71 -3.03 -10.53
CA LEU A 59 7.09 -4.22 -9.97
C LEU A 59 6.37 -3.93 -8.66
N CYS A 60 6.95 -3.10 -7.78
CA CYS A 60 6.30 -2.66 -6.55
C CYS A 60 4.98 -1.93 -6.85
N HIS A 61 4.99 -1.00 -7.80
CA HIS A 61 3.77 -0.33 -8.26
C HIS A 61 2.75 -1.32 -8.84
N SER A 62 3.20 -2.28 -9.64
CA SER A 62 2.33 -3.30 -10.23
C SER A 62 1.67 -4.17 -9.16
N LEU A 63 2.42 -4.57 -8.12
CA LEU A 63 1.88 -5.31 -6.97
C LEU A 63 0.85 -4.49 -6.21
N LEU A 64 1.17 -3.24 -5.84
CA LEU A 64 0.24 -2.38 -5.11
C LEU A 64 -1.04 -2.13 -5.91
N LYS A 65 -0.93 -1.84 -7.20
CA LYS A 65 -2.08 -1.68 -8.10
C LYS A 65 -2.94 -2.94 -8.15
N GLY A 66 -2.32 -4.11 -8.29
CA GLY A 66 -2.99 -5.40 -8.26
C GLY A 66 -3.70 -5.69 -6.94
N LEU A 67 -3.05 -5.40 -5.82
CA LEU A 67 -3.64 -5.53 -4.48
C LEU A 67 -4.84 -4.61 -4.31
N THR A 68 -4.71 -3.32 -4.64
CA THR A 68 -5.83 -2.36 -4.57
C THR A 68 -7.02 -2.86 -5.39
N GLN A 69 -6.79 -3.26 -6.65
CA GLN A 69 -7.85 -3.75 -7.53
C GLN A 69 -8.50 -5.04 -7.01
N ALA A 70 -7.69 -5.96 -6.47
CA ALA A 70 -8.19 -7.21 -5.89
C ALA A 70 -9.03 -6.97 -4.62
N MET A 71 -8.63 -6.00 -3.80
CA MET A 71 -9.32 -5.63 -2.56
C MET A 71 -10.65 -4.89 -2.84
N ALA A 72 -10.70 -4.06 -3.89
CA ALA A 72 -11.91 -3.35 -4.30
C ALA A 72 -12.98 -4.25 -4.96
N LEU A 73 -12.71 -5.55 -5.17
CA LEU A 73 -13.69 -6.46 -5.75
C LEU A 73 -14.87 -6.69 -4.79
N PRO A 74 -16.12 -6.77 -5.29
CA PRO A 74 -17.27 -7.07 -4.44
C PRO A 74 -17.19 -8.51 -3.93
N ASN A 75 -17.31 -8.69 -2.61
CA ASN A 75 -17.29 -9.98 -1.92
C ASN A 75 -16.04 -10.84 -2.22
N PRO A 76 -14.82 -10.39 -1.87
CA PRO A 76 -13.66 -11.26 -1.94
C PRO A 76 -13.89 -12.44 -1.00
N HIS A 77 -13.59 -13.67 -1.46
CA HIS A 77 -13.66 -14.84 -0.58
C HIS A 77 -12.88 -14.55 0.70
N ASN A 78 -13.50 -14.77 1.88
CA ASN A 78 -12.97 -14.34 3.19
C ASN A 78 -11.48 -14.65 3.38
N ARG A 79 -11.02 -15.80 2.86
CA ARG A 79 -9.61 -16.20 2.94
C ARG A 79 -8.68 -15.42 2.01
N CYS A 80 -9.11 -15.10 0.79
CA CYS A 80 -8.35 -14.20 -0.10
C CYS A 80 -8.23 -12.81 0.53
N TRP A 81 -9.31 -12.32 1.14
CA TRP A 81 -9.31 -11.04 1.86
C TRP A 81 -8.24 -11.00 2.95
N THR A 82 -8.19 -12.00 3.83
CA THR A 82 -7.17 -12.10 4.88
C THR A 82 -5.74 -12.05 4.33
N ILE A 83 -5.47 -12.76 3.21
CA ILE A 83 -4.16 -12.74 2.56
C ILE A 83 -3.83 -11.35 2.00
N LEU A 84 -4.78 -10.67 1.35
CA LEU A 84 -4.59 -9.34 0.79
C LEU A 84 -4.33 -8.31 1.90
N CYS A 85 -5.07 -8.37 3.01
CA CYS A 85 -4.85 -7.51 4.17
C CYS A 85 -3.47 -7.74 4.81
N SER A 86 -3.14 -9.02 5.08
CA SER A 86 -1.83 -9.41 5.61
C SER A 86 -0.68 -8.94 4.73
N THR A 87 -0.81 -9.12 3.42
CA THR A 87 0.20 -8.68 2.44
C THR A 87 0.38 -7.17 2.47
N THR A 88 -0.72 -6.42 2.44
CA THR A 88 -0.69 -4.95 2.48
C THR A 88 -0.03 -4.44 3.76
N GLU A 89 -0.36 -5.01 4.92
CA GLU A 89 0.30 -4.67 6.18
C GLU A 89 1.81 -4.96 6.14
N LYS A 90 2.22 -6.10 5.58
CA LYS A 90 3.64 -6.44 5.43
C LYS A 90 4.36 -5.49 4.49
N VAL A 91 3.72 -5.07 3.38
CA VAL A 91 4.26 -4.04 2.49
C VAL A 91 4.44 -2.72 3.26
N PHE A 92 3.44 -2.27 4.00
CA PHE A 92 3.53 -1.05 4.80
C PHE A 92 4.66 -1.08 5.83
N LYS A 93 4.91 -2.24 6.45
CA LYS A 93 6.04 -2.45 7.36
C LYS A 93 7.40 -2.40 6.65
N LEU A 94 7.48 -2.96 5.44
CA LEU A 94 8.71 -2.97 4.65
C LEU A 94 9.05 -1.61 4.03
N LEU A 95 8.07 -0.75 3.78
CA LEU A 95 8.33 0.59 3.28
C LEU A 95 9.11 1.41 4.32
N PRO A 96 10.16 2.13 3.90
CA PRO A 96 10.98 2.91 4.81
C PRO A 96 10.14 4.02 5.43
N ASN A 97 10.53 4.46 6.64
CA ASN A 97 9.92 5.65 7.20
C ASN A 97 10.24 6.86 6.32
N HIS A 98 11.51 7.04 5.93
CA HIS A 98 11.93 8.18 5.12
C HIS A 98 11.44 8.07 3.67
N ILE A 99 10.48 8.92 3.29
CA ILE A 99 9.84 8.92 1.97
C ILE A 99 10.67 9.72 0.96
N GLN A 100 11.19 9.06 -0.07
CA GLN A 100 11.86 9.77 -1.17
C GLN A 100 10.84 10.29 -2.19
N ASP A 101 11.14 11.41 -2.84
CA ASP A 101 10.27 12.01 -3.88
C ASP A 101 9.88 11.02 -4.98
N ALA A 102 10.84 10.18 -5.41
CA ALA A 102 10.63 9.16 -6.44
C ALA A 102 9.75 7.98 -5.98
N GLU A 103 9.49 7.87 -4.68
CA GLU A 103 8.80 6.73 -4.06
C GLU A 103 7.43 7.10 -3.51
N VAL A 104 6.99 8.37 -3.61
CA VAL A 104 5.68 8.85 -3.14
C VAL A 104 4.54 7.97 -3.64
N GLU A 105 4.61 7.52 -4.90
CA GLU A 105 3.59 6.64 -5.51
C GLU A 105 3.46 5.26 -4.83
N LEU A 106 4.50 4.76 -4.17
CA LEU A 106 4.41 3.54 -3.36
C LEU A 106 3.55 3.76 -2.11
N TYR A 107 3.70 4.92 -1.47
CA TYR A 107 2.90 5.27 -0.28
C TYR A 107 1.45 5.59 -0.66
N VAL A 108 1.23 6.21 -1.83
CA VAL A 108 -0.11 6.34 -2.41
C VAL A 108 -0.73 4.96 -2.66
N GLY A 109 0.02 4.04 -3.26
CA GLY A 109 -0.45 2.69 -3.55
C GLY A 109 -0.81 1.90 -2.29
N VAL A 110 0.02 1.92 -1.25
CA VAL A 110 -0.30 1.23 0.01
C VAL A 110 -1.48 1.89 0.73
N ALA A 111 -1.59 3.22 0.72
CA ALA A 111 -2.73 3.92 1.31
C ALA A 111 -4.05 3.60 0.59
N LYS A 112 -4.03 3.40 -0.74
CA LYS A 112 -5.19 2.90 -1.50
C LYS A 112 -5.56 1.45 -1.13
N CYS A 113 -4.60 0.58 -0.83
CA CYS A 113 -4.93 -0.74 -0.31
C CYS A 113 -5.55 -0.65 1.10
N LEU A 114 -5.00 0.21 1.96
CA LEU A 114 -5.52 0.43 3.31
C LEU A 114 -6.93 1.04 3.30
N SER A 115 -7.28 1.88 2.32
CA SER A 115 -8.62 2.47 2.23
C SER A 115 -9.73 1.44 2.02
N GLU A 116 -9.41 0.27 1.47
CA GLU A 116 -10.38 -0.84 1.32
C GLU A 116 -10.61 -1.60 2.64
N MET A 117 -9.72 -1.45 3.63
CA MET A 117 -9.82 -2.16 4.91
C MET A 117 -10.84 -1.52 5.86
N SER A 118 -11.15 -2.23 6.95
CA SER A 118 -11.98 -1.68 8.02
C SER A 118 -11.25 -0.57 8.79
N ASP A 119 -12.02 0.32 9.43
CA ASP A 119 -11.46 1.43 10.22
C ASP A 119 -10.52 0.93 11.32
N THR A 120 -10.85 -0.20 11.95
CA THR A 120 -10.01 -0.80 13.00
C THR A 120 -8.66 -1.31 12.47
N GLU A 121 -8.63 -1.81 11.23
CA GLU A 121 -7.37 -2.20 10.58
C GLU A 121 -6.55 -0.99 10.18
N ILE A 122 -7.19 0.06 9.64
CA ILE A 122 -6.53 1.33 9.31
C ILE A 122 -5.90 1.93 10.56
N ASP A 123 -6.66 2.07 11.65
CA ASP A 123 -6.18 2.66 12.90
C ASP A 123 -5.01 1.88 13.49
N ARG A 124 -5.05 0.54 13.42
CA ARG A 124 -3.99 -0.32 13.92
C ARG A 124 -2.71 -0.23 13.07
N ILE A 125 -2.83 -0.18 11.75
CA ILE A 125 -1.69 -0.22 10.83
C ILE A 125 -1.07 1.16 10.65
N ALA A 126 -1.89 2.20 10.48
CA ALA A 126 -1.46 3.57 10.23
C ALA A 126 -1.34 4.41 11.52
N HIS A 127 -1.30 3.76 12.68
CA HIS A 127 -1.18 4.43 13.97
C HIS A 127 0.05 5.36 14.00
N VAL A 128 -0.18 6.62 14.38
CA VAL A 128 0.86 7.64 14.43
C VAL A 128 1.89 7.29 15.51
N SER A 129 3.15 7.16 15.11
CA SER A 129 4.26 6.94 16.05
C SER A 129 5.46 7.81 15.71
N ALA A 130 6.26 8.16 16.72
CA ALA A 130 7.48 8.94 16.51
C ALA A 130 8.54 8.18 15.68
N SER A 131 8.61 6.86 15.82
CA SER A 131 9.57 6.01 15.09
C SER A 131 9.24 5.85 13.60
N GLU A 132 7.96 5.94 13.24
CA GLU A 132 7.47 5.76 11.86
C GLU A 132 6.72 6.99 11.34
N MET A 133 7.10 8.16 11.86
CA MET A 133 6.42 9.44 11.68
C MET A 133 6.03 9.75 10.24
N GLU A 134 6.96 9.66 9.28
CA GLU A 134 6.72 10.14 7.92
C GLU A 134 5.70 9.26 7.20
N LYS A 135 5.86 7.92 7.24
CA LYS A 135 4.94 7.01 6.54
C LYS A 135 3.56 6.95 7.18
N THR A 136 3.47 7.03 8.51
CA THR A 136 2.17 7.08 9.21
C THR A 136 1.48 8.43 8.98
N CYS A 137 2.22 9.53 9.03
CA CYS A 137 1.71 10.88 8.71
C CYS A 137 1.22 10.96 7.26
N PHE A 138 2.01 10.47 6.31
CA PHE A 138 1.61 10.46 4.90
C PHE A 138 0.33 9.65 4.70
N THR A 139 0.26 8.45 5.26
CA THR A 139 -0.89 7.56 5.09
C THR A 139 -2.17 8.19 5.65
N LEU A 140 -2.12 8.73 6.87
CA LEU A 140 -3.27 9.41 7.46
C LEU A 140 -3.66 10.67 6.70
N ALA A 141 -2.68 11.48 6.27
CA ALA A 141 -2.95 12.66 5.49
C ALA A 141 -3.62 12.32 4.16
N TYR A 142 -3.13 11.30 3.46
CA TYR A 142 -3.71 10.80 2.22
C TYR A 142 -5.14 10.27 2.43
N LEU A 143 -5.36 9.41 3.42
CA LEU A 143 -6.69 8.86 3.70
C LEU A 143 -7.68 9.95 4.11
N THR A 144 -7.23 10.95 4.89
CA THR A 144 -8.04 12.10 5.29
C THR A 144 -8.43 12.93 4.09
N SER A 145 -7.46 13.21 3.21
CA SER A 145 -7.68 14.06 2.05
C SER A 145 -8.59 13.39 1.00
N GLN A 146 -8.69 12.06 1.01
CA GLN A 146 -9.66 11.28 0.22
C GLN A 146 -11.03 11.13 0.92
N GLY A 147 -11.20 11.68 2.13
CA GLY A 147 -12.43 11.54 2.92
C GLY A 147 -12.66 10.14 3.52
N ARG A 148 -11.64 9.27 3.49
CA ARG A 148 -11.73 7.89 4.01
C ARG A 148 -11.66 7.84 5.53
N VAL A 149 -10.87 8.72 6.16
CA VAL A 149 -10.81 8.87 7.61
C VAL A 149 -11.14 10.31 8.01
N PRO A 150 -11.63 10.57 9.24
CA PRO A 150 -12.01 11.91 9.67
C PRO A 150 -10.83 12.89 9.69
N LEU A 151 -11.09 14.17 9.39
CA LEU A 151 -10.11 15.26 9.49
C LEU A 151 -9.46 15.35 10.87
N LEU A 152 -10.20 14.93 11.91
CA LEU A 152 -9.72 14.87 13.30
C LEU A 152 -8.47 14.00 13.46
N SER A 153 -8.26 12.99 12.60
CA SER A 153 -7.07 12.13 12.63
C SER A 153 -5.75 12.89 12.40
N LEU A 154 -5.80 14.08 11.78
CA LEU A 154 -4.63 14.95 11.64
C LEU A 154 -4.22 15.64 12.95
N ASN A 155 -5.02 15.58 14.01
CA ASN A 155 -4.63 16.13 15.30
C ASN A 155 -3.37 15.46 15.85
N ASP A 156 -3.18 14.17 15.61
CA ASP A 156 -1.99 13.45 16.06
C ASP A 156 -0.73 13.92 15.31
N VAL A 157 -0.89 14.27 14.02
CA VAL A 157 0.18 14.88 13.22
C VAL A 157 0.52 16.28 13.73
N ILE A 158 -0.50 17.10 14.04
CA ILE A 158 -0.32 18.44 14.60
C ILE A 158 0.36 18.35 15.98
N ALA A 159 -0.10 17.44 16.84
CA ALA A 159 0.49 17.18 18.14
C ALA A 159 1.96 16.75 18.01
N GLY A 160 2.29 15.90 17.03
CA GLY A 160 3.67 15.53 16.73
C GLY A 160 4.56 16.72 16.37
N VAL A 161 4.07 17.66 15.55
CA VAL A 161 4.78 18.92 15.23
C VAL A 161 4.98 19.77 16.49
N LEU A 162 3.95 19.91 17.33
CA LEU A 162 4.05 20.63 18.61
C LEU A 162 5.04 19.95 19.58
N GLN A 163 5.23 18.64 19.46
CA GLN A 163 6.19 17.85 20.24
C GLN A 163 7.59 17.77 19.59
N GLY A 164 7.85 18.55 18.54
CA GLY A 164 9.18 18.71 17.96
C GLY A 164 9.44 17.96 16.66
N TRP A 165 8.41 17.40 16.01
CA TRP A 165 8.59 16.88 14.65
C TRP A 165 8.99 17.99 13.67
N PRO A 166 9.84 17.69 12.67
CA PRO A 166 10.28 18.67 11.70
C PRO A 166 9.11 19.22 10.87
N SER A 167 8.66 20.44 11.20
CA SER A 167 7.49 21.07 10.58
C SER A 167 7.58 21.20 9.06
N HIS A 168 8.78 21.50 8.53
CA HIS A 168 9.02 21.55 7.08
C HIS A 168 8.77 20.20 6.41
N ARG A 169 9.12 19.11 7.08
CA ARG A 169 8.95 17.75 6.56
C ARG A 169 7.49 17.32 6.60
N VAL A 170 6.82 17.56 7.72
CA VAL A 170 5.38 17.32 7.84
C VAL A 170 4.61 18.16 6.82
N GLY A 171 4.97 19.43 6.65
CA GLY A 171 4.39 20.29 5.61
C GLY A 171 4.57 19.74 4.19
N TRP A 172 5.74 19.19 3.88
CA TRP A 172 5.98 18.51 2.61
C TRP A 172 5.08 17.27 2.44
N LEU A 173 4.93 16.43 3.47
CA LEU A 173 4.04 15.25 3.42
C LEU A 173 2.59 15.63 3.16
N LEU A 174 2.09 16.64 3.88
CA LEU A 174 0.73 17.18 3.68
C LEU A 174 0.53 17.72 2.27
N LEU A 175 1.52 18.46 1.74
CA LEU A 175 1.48 18.98 0.38
C LEU A 175 1.40 17.86 -0.66
N GLN A 176 2.18 16.79 -0.52
CA GLN A 176 2.11 15.63 -1.40
C GLN A 176 0.71 14.99 -1.36
N CYS A 177 0.14 14.80 -0.18
CA CYS A 177 -1.17 14.17 -0.03
C CYS A 177 -2.30 15.01 -0.66
N PHE A 178 -2.32 16.32 -0.39
CA PHE A 178 -3.32 17.22 -0.96
C PHE A 178 -3.18 17.38 -2.47
N TYR A 179 -1.94 17.36 -2.99
CA TYR A 179 -1.71 17.33 -4.42
C TYR A 179 -2.32 16.09 -5.08
N GLN A 180 -2.11 14.91 -4.47
CA GLN A 180 -2.65 13.65 -4.98
C GLN A 180 -4.19 13.61 -4.96
N CYS A 181 -4.83 14.27 -3.98
CA CYS A 181 -6.29 14.44 -3.98
C CYS A 181 -6.83 15.19 -5.18
N ARG A 182 -6.12 16.21 -5.65
CA ARG A 182 -6.54 16.93 -6.87
C ARG A 182 -6.60 16.03 -8.09
N LEU A 183 -5.79 14.97 -8.12
CA LEU A 183 -5.70 14.04 -9.25
C LEU A 183 -6.74 12.91 -9.19
N ALA A 184 -7.36 12.70 -8.03
CA ALA A 184 -8.36 11.65 -7.82
C ALA A 184 -9.75 12.28 -7.64
N ALA A 185 -10.65 12.09 -8.60
CA ALA A 185 -12.07 12.37 -8.38
C ALA A 185 -12.65 11.27 -7.48
N GLY A 186 -12.80 11.56 -6.19
CA GLY A 186 -13.35 10.62 -5.21
C GLY A 186 -14.87 10.75 -5.08
N SER A 187 -15.58 9.64 -4.88
CA SER A 187 -17.01 9.64 -4.52
C SER A 187 -17.30 10.28 -3.16
N HIS A 188 -16.28 10.46 -2.33
CA HIS A 188 -16.35 11.01 -0.97
C HIS A 188 -16.06 12.52 -0.91
N THR A 189 -15.49 13.07 -1.99
CA THR A 189 -15.16 14.49 -2.15
C THR A 189 -15.95 14.98 -3.36
N GLY A 190 -17.21 15.35 -3.13
CA GLY A 190 -18.19 15.64 -4.19
C GLY A 190 -17.75 16.68 -5.22
#